data_AF-A0A1V6QFZ5-F1
#
_entry.id   AF-A0A1V6QFZ5-F1
#
_cell.length_a   1.000
_cell.length_b   1.000
_cell.length_c   1.000
_cell.angle_alpha   90.00
_cell.angle_beta   90.00
_cell.angle_gamma   90.00
#
_symmetry.space_group_name_H-M   'P 1'
#
loop_
_entity.id
_entity.type
_entity.pdbx_description
1 polymer ?
#
loop_
_entity_poly.entity_id
_entity_poly.type
_entity_poly.pdbx_seq_one_letter_code
_entity_poly.pdbx_strand_id
1 'polypeptide(L)'
;MLGYKCLYSKNPRSFLFSVVANVGPRGSSRSLAVAYRQGNDRDNSALSLARVEHVVADTLARIEILSDPASRAGLEAERALAEDWYRRSQGGNKIESSERPSIPDSPQPPFVVPDGSQRSEKPQILPELPWYDNAPSEFPFTTACLLLGLLREDGNANATNSNSTRPGDVQLQPLSTVFRGDCTEYGLVVLDISDLDSGVKYGIVGFPVRYMAEVSYHSEEGGWDPVEDPPPKKEPDIVLISPRPRLPLSILQWLRKYFYYLNLDAGPSVLRLEDRPLVDAVALDYFWPSKSTTRAKDASNTTA
;
A
#
# COMPACT_ATOMS: atom_id res chain seq x y z
N MET A 1 11.58 -34.75 8.22
CA MET A 1 11.85 -34.47 6.78
C MET A 1 12.65 -33.18 6.68
N LEU A 2 13.30 -32.90 5.55
CA LEU A 2 14.03 -31.64 5.30
C LEU A 2 13.44 -30.98 4.06
N GLY A 3 13.18 -29.67 4.11
CA GLY A 3 12.70 -28.97 2.93
C GLY A 3 12.72 -27.46 3.07
N TYR A 4 12.63 -26.79 1.92
CA TYR A 4 12.52 -25.34 1.84
C TYR A 4 11.04 -24.93 1.98
N LYS A 5 10.69 -24.36 3.13
CA LYS A 5 9.30 -24.11 3.52
C LYS A 5 9.09 -22.64 3.89
N CYS A 6 7.85 -22.20 3.72
CA CYS A 6 7.40 -20.91 4.24
C CYS A 6 7.20 -21.05 5.73
N LEU A 7 8.06 -20.40 6.52
CA LEU A 7 7.92 -20.37 7.98
C LEU A 7 6.82 -19.39 8.38
N TYR A 8 6.74 -18.27 7.66
CA TYR A 8 5.79 -17.21 7.97
C TYR A 8 5.45 -16.33 6.78
N SER A 9 4.23 -15.79 6.75
CA SER A 9 3.79 -14.84 5.73
C SER A 9 3.24 -13.58 6.41
N LYS A 10 3.83 -12.42 6.12
CA LYS A 10 3.42 -11.11 6.65
C LYS A 10 2.84 -10.23 5.56
N ASN A 11 1.97 -9.32 5.97
CA ASN A 11 1.51 -8.21 5.12
C ASN A 11 2.65 -7.20 4.88
N PRO A 12 2.68 -6.44 3.77
CA PRO A 12 3.53 -5.25 3.68
C PRO A 12 3.36 -4.38 4.92
N ARG A 13 4.48 -3.82 5.37
CA ARG A 13 4.50 -2.95 6.56
C ARG A 13 3.78 -1.66 6.29
N SER A 14 3.96 -1.15 5.09
CA SER A 14 3.63 0.21 4.74
C SER A 14 2.79 0.23 3.47
N PHE A 15 2.10 1.34 3.22
CA PHE A 15 1.27 1.49 2.02
C PHE A 15 1.46 2.87 1.42
N LEU A 16 1.61 2.90 0.10
CA LEU A 16 1.49 4.11 -0.68
C LEU A 16 0.00 4.37 -0.93
N PHE A 17 -0.51 5.52 -0.53
CA PHE A 17 -1.85 5.98 -0.86
C PHE A 17 -1.74 7.00 -1.99
N SER A 18 -2.43 6.74 -3.11
CA SER A 18 -2.48 7.65 -4.25
C SER A 18 -3.93 8.03 -4.54
N VAL A 19 -4.24 9.33 -4.44
CA VAL A 19 -5.50 9.89 -4.93
C VAL A 19 -5.32 10.28 -6.39
N VAL A 20 -6.21 9.81 -7.25
CA VAL A 20 -6.05 9.87 -8.71
C VAL A 20 -7.31 10.37 -9.38
N ALA A 21 -7.16 10.99 -10.54
CA ALA A 21 -8.27 11.32 -11.42
C ALA A 21 -7.85 11.27 -12.90
N ASN A 22 -8.82 11.19 -13.80
CA ASN A 22 -8.69 11.22 -15.26
C ASN A 22 -8.28 12.59 -15.85
N VAL A 23 -7.37 13.29 -15.18
CA VAL A 23 -6.92 14.65 -15.51
C VAL A 23 -5.70 14.70 -16.43
N GLY A 24 -5.16 13.53 -16.79
CA GLY A 24 -4.04 13.42 -17.71
C GLY A 24 -4.45 13.54 -19.18
N PRO A 25 -3.46 13.64 -20.09
CA PRO A 25 -3.69 13.63 -21.54
C PRO A 25 -4.62 12.50 -21.97
N ARG A 26 -5.59 12.83 -22.84
CA ARG A 26 -6.61 11.90 -23.36
C ARG A 26 -7.46 11.23 -22.27
N GLY A 27 -7.63 11.88 -21.12
CA GLY A 27 -8.39 11.35 -19.98
C GLY A 27 -7.65 10.25 -19.19
N SER A 28 -6.32 10.17 -19.32
CA SER A 28 -5.54 9.18 -18.57
C SER A 28 -5.41 9.55 -17.08
N SER A 29 -5.37 8.55 -16.19
CA SER A 29 -5.28 8.78 -14.76
C SER A 29 -3.94 9.42 -14.34
N ARG A 30 -3.99 10.38 -13.41
CA ARG A 30 -2.83 11.05 -12.81
C ARG A 30 -3.07 11.25 -11.32
N SER A 31 -1.98 11.33 -10.52
CA SER A 31 -2.07 11.61 -9.10
C SER A 31 -2.41 13.07 -8.83
N LEU A 32 -3.29 13.32 -7.87
CA LEU A 32 -3.51 14.63 -7.27
C LEU A 32 -2.92 14.70 -5.87
N ALA A 33 -2.74 13.57 -5.19
CA ALA A 33 -1.99 13.50 -3.94
C ALA A 33 -1.38 12.11 -3.79
N VAL A 34 -0.17 12.04 -3.23
CA VAL A 34 0.50 10.78 -2.91
C VAL A 34 1.09 10.87 -1.51
N ALA A 35 0.84 9.86 -0.69
CA ALA A 35 1.39 9.77 0.67
C ALA A 35 1.84 8.35 0.98
N TYR A 36 3.03 8.22 1.53
CA TYR A 36 3.51 7.00 2.13
C TYR A 36 3.04 6.93 3.58
N ARG A 37 2.35 5.85 3.93
CA ARG A 37 1.97 5.54 5.31
C ARG A 37 2.80 4.37 5.79
N GLN A 38 3.67 4.64 6.75
CA GLN A 38 4.45 3.62 7.42
C GLN A 38 3.56 2.79 8.36
N GLY A 39 3.73 1.48 8.44
CA GLY A 39 3.06 0.69 9.49
C GLY A 39 3.72 0.87 10.85
N ASN A 40 2.94 0.73 11.91
CA ASN A 40 3.47 0.69 13.27
C ASN A 40 3.58 -0.77 13.73
N ASP A 41 4.78 -1.34 13.67
CA ASP A 41 5.06 -2.72 14.10
C ASP A 41 5.16 -2.83 15.63
N ARG A 42 4.15 -2.33 16.34
CA ARG A 42 4.05 -2.54 17.79
C ARG A 42 3.73 -3.97 18.15
N ASP A 43 3.08 -4.68 17.24
CA ASP A 43 2.74 -6.08 17.43
C ASP A 43 3.67 -6.97 16.61
N ASN A 44 4.71 -7.47 17.29
CA ASN A 44 5.59 -8.53 16.77
C ASN A 44 4.87 -9.88 16.71
N SER A 45 3.58 -9.97 17.11
CA SER A 45 2.83 -11.20 16.99
C SER A 45 2.94 -11.72 15.57
N ALA A 46 3.13 -13.04 15.49
CA ALA A 46 3.17 -13.75 14.23
C ALA A 46 1.95 -13.31 13.39
N LEU A 47 0.75 -13.25 13.96
CA LEU A 47 -0.47 -12.98 13.23
C LEU A 47 -0.64 -11.52 12.76
N SER A 48 0.18 -10.57 13.25
CA SER A 48 0.16 -9.11 13.05
C SER A 48 -1.04 -8.58 12.26
N LEU A 49 -2.23 -8.79 12.85
CA LEU A 49 -3.51 -8.33 12.31
C LEU A 49 -3.56 -6.81 12.24
N ALA A 50 -2.80 -6.15 13.12
CA ALA A 50 -2.66 -4.71 13.18
C ALA A 50 -2.30 -4.09 11.83
N ARG A 51 -1.36 -4.66 11.06
CA ARG A 51 -1.00 -4.12 9.73
C ARG A 51 -2.18 -4.11 8.75
N VAL A 52 -3.01 -5.16 8.83
CA VAL A 52 -4.20 -5.29 7.99
C VAL A 52 -5.29 -4.33 8.47
N GLU A 53 -5.55 -4.29 9.77
CA GLU A 53 -6.54 -3.40 10.37
C GLU A 53 -6.22 -1.93 10.07
N HIS A 54 -4.94 -1.53 10.13
CA HIS A 54 -4.49 -0.19 9.80
C HIS A 54 -4.82 0.17 8.36
N VAL A 55 -4.42 -0.64 7.37
CA VAL A 55 -4.71 -0.32 5.96
C VAL A 55 -6.21 -0.30 5.65
N VAL A 56 -7.00 -1.14 6.33
CA VAL A 56 -8.47 -1.18 6.17
C VAL A 56 -9.13 0.06 6.75
N ALA A 57 -8.86 0.37 8.02
CA ALA A 57 -9.36 1.57 8.69
C ALA A 57 -8.92 2.81 7.92
N ASP A 58 -7.68 2.78 7.45
CA ASP A 58 -7.10 3.85 6.70
C ASP A 58 -7.90 4.10 5.42
N THR A 59 -7.99 3.08 4.57
CA THR A 59 -8.71 3.15 3.29
C THR A 59 -10.14 3.63 3.47
N LEU A 60 -10.86 3.09 4.47
CA LEU A 60 -12.23 3.48 4.77
C LEU A 60 -12.35 4.96 5.13
N ALA A 61 -11.49 5.47 6.03
CA ALA A 61 -11.51 6.87 6.43
C ALA A 61 -11.30 7.82 5.24
N ARG A 62 -10.42 7.48 4.28
CA ARG A 62 -10.20 8.35 3.11
C ARG A 62 -11.38 8.30 2.16
N ILE A 63 -11.98 7.12 1.96
CA ILE A 63 -13.18 7.02 1.13
C ILE A 63 -14.31 7.85 1.74
N GLU A 64 -14.50 7.81 3.06
CA GLU A 64 -15.49 8.65 3.76
C GLU A 64 -15.21 10.14 3.55
N ILE A 65 -14.00 10.61 3.79
CA ILE A 65 -13.63 12.03 3.64
C ILE A 65 -13.78 12.51 2.20
N LEU A 66 -13.32 11.71 1.22
CA LEU A 66 -13.40 12.05 -0.20
C LEU A 66 -14.83 11.96 -0.76
N SER A 67 -15.68 11.14 -0.15
CA SER A 67 -17.11 11.02 -0.52
C SER A 67 -18.00 12.02 0.22
N ASP A 68 -17.46 12.79 1.17
CA ASP A 68 -18.24 13.76 1.92
C ASP A 68 -18.74 14.88 0.98
N PRO A 69 -20.04 15.23 1.00
CA PRO A 69 -20.58 16.31 0.17
C PRO A 69 -19.88 17.66 0.36
N ALA A 70 -19.36 17.95 1.56
CA ALA A 70 -18.58 19.15 1.84
C ALA A 70 -17.22 19.15 1.13
N SER A 71 -16.66 17.98 0.84
CA SER A 71 -15.41 17.83 0.09
C SER A 71 -15.59 18.06 -1.40
N ARG A 72 -16.81 17.88 -1.93
CA ARG A 72 -17.08 17.82 -3.37
C ARG A 72 -16.59 19.05 -4.13
N ALA A 73 -16.96 20.25 -3.69
CA ALA A 73 -16.61 21.48 -4.39
C ALA A 73 -15.08 21.68 -4.48
N GLY A 74 -14.35 21.35 -3.41
CA GLY A 74 -12.88 21.44 -3.39
C GLY A 74 -12.22 20.42 -4.31
N LEU A 75 -12.69 19.16 -4.29
CA LEU A 75 -12.17 18.11 -5.16
C LEU A 75 -12.43 18.40 -6.64
N GLU A 76 -13.63 18.88 -7.01
CA GLU A 76 -13.95 19.24 -8.39
C GLU A 76 -13.12 20.44 -8.87
N ALA A 77 -12.93 21.46 -8.03
CA ALA A 77 -12.09 22.61 -8.36
C ALA A 77 -10.63 22.20 -8.62
N GLU A 78 -10.05 21.37 -7.76
CA GLU A 78 -8.68 20.89 -7.96
C GLU A 78 -8.56 19.91 -9.12
N ARG A 79 -9.58 19.08 -9.38
CA ARG A 79 -9.61 18.23 -10.59
C ARG A 79 -9.55 19.08 -11.85
N ALA A 80 -10.32 20.16 -11.92
CA ALA A 80 -10.30 21.08 -13.05
C ALA A 80 -8.94 21.80 -13.21
N LEU A 81 -8.33 22.23 -12.10
CA LEU A 81 -6.98 22.82 -12.10
C LEU A 81 -5.91 21.82 -12.55
N ALA A 82 -6.04 20.57 -12.12
CA ALA A 82 -5.10 19.51 -12.42
C ALA A 82 -5.06 19.18 -13.92
N GLU A 83 -6.19 19.24 -14.63
CA GLU A 83 -6.23 19.03 -16.08
C GLU A 83 -5.32 20.01 -16.83
N ASP A 84 -5.40 21.29 -16.48
CA ASP A 84 -4.59 22.32 -17.10
C ASP A 84 -3.12 22.25 -16.65
N TRP A 85 -2.89 21.94 -15.37
CA TRP A 85 -1.54 21.75 -14.83
C TRP A 85 -0.81 20.59 -15.52
N TYR A 86 -1.45 19.43 -15.65
CA TYR A 86 -0.90 18.25 -16.33
C TYR A 86 -0.76 18.46 -17.84
N ARG A 87 -1.55 19.34 -18.45
CA ARG A 87 -1.40 19.73 -19.85
C ARG A 87 -0.18 20.63 -20.05
N ARG A 88 0.03 21.62 -19.17
CA ARG A 88 1.17 22.56 -19.23
C ARG A 88 2.51 21.91 -18.89
N SER A 89 2.54 20.99 -17.92
CA SER A 89 3.76 20.28 -17.51
C SER A 89 4.31 19.32 -18.57
N GLN A 90 3.59 19.08 -19.67
CA GLN A 90 4.07 18.28 -20.81
C GLN A 90 5.09 19.02 -21.70
N GLY A 91 5.26 20.34 -21.53
CA GLY A 91 6.05 21.20 -22.42
C GLY A 91 7.58 21.08 -22.31
N GLY A 92 8.11 20.35 -21.33
CA GLY A 92 9.55 20.11 -21.20
C GLY A 92 9.81 18.68 -20.73
N ASN A 93 10.63 17.93 -21.50
CA ASN A 93 11.13 16.58 -21.22
C ASN A 93 10.18 15.66 -20.46
N LYS A 94 9.49 14.78 -21.21
CA LYS A 94 8.70 13.68 -20.68
C LYS A 94 9.62 12.75 -19.87
N ILE A 95 9.77 13.02 -18.57
CA ILE A 95 10.58 12.25 -17.64
C ILE A 95 10.26 10.77 -17.84
N GLU A 96 11.27 10.00 -18.24
CA GLU A 96 11.12 8.57 -18.46
C GLU A 96 10.69 7.89 -17.17
N SER A 97 9.97 6.76 -17.23
CA SER A 97 9.52 6.10 -16.00
C SER A 97 10.68 5.65 -15.09
N SER A 98 11.87 5.48 -15.66
CA SER A 98 13.13 5.18 -14.97
C SER A 98 13.68 6.34 -14.13
N GLU A 99 13.32 7.58 -14.46
CA GLU A 99 13.77 8.80 -13.77
C GLU A 99 12.78 9.29 -12.73
N ARG A 100 11.58 8.68 -12.66
CA ARG A 100 10.58 9.06 -11.67
C ARG A 100 10.98 8.56 -10.28
N PRO A 101 10.67 9.35 -9.23
CA PRO A 101 10.98 8.94 -7.87
C PRO A 101 10.23 7.66 -7.51
N SER A 102 10.90 6.78 -6.77
CA SER A 102 10.29 5.61 -6.14
C SER A 102 10.71 5.59 -4.68
N ILE A 103 9.84 5.08 -3.81
CA ILE A 103 10.17 4.93 -2.39
C ILE A 103 11.21 3.82 -2.26
N PRO A 104 12.30 4.04 -1.49
CA PRO A 104 13.26 3.00 -1.19
C PRO A 104 12.59 1.79 -0.53
N ASP A 105 13.00 0.59 -0.93
CA ASP A 105 12.55 -0.65 -0.30
C ASP A 105 13.37 -0.86 0.97
N SER A 106 12.74 -0.58 2.10
CA SER A 106 13.31 -0.84 3.42
C SER A 106 13.25 -2.34 3.72
N PRO A 107 14.24 -2.89 4.44
CA PRO A 107 14.20 -4.30 4.81
C PRO A 107 13.00 -4.57 5.72
N GLN A 108 12.35 -5.71 5.51
CA GLN A 108 11.42 -6.25 6.50
C GLN A 108 12.14 -6.51 7.84
N PRO A 109 11.42 -6.51 8.97
CA PRO A 109 11.98 -6.93 10.25
C PRO A 109 12.60 -8.31 10.12
N PRO A 110 13.69 -8.59 10.87
CA PRO A 110 14.27 -9.92 10.94
C PRO A 110 13.21 -10.95 11.34
N PHE A 111 13.42 -12.19 10.92
CA PHE A 111 12.54 -13.27 11.34
C PHE A 111 12.74 -13.55 12.81
N VAL A 112 11.63 -13.52 13.56
CA VAL A 112 11.60 -13.90 14.97
C VAL A 112 10.81 -15.19 15.06
N VAL A 113 11.45 -16.24 15.59
CA VAL A 113 10.79 -17.53 15.85
C VAL A 113 9.72 -17.28 16.93
N PRO A 114 8.44 -17.57 16.67
CA PRO A 114 7.41 -17.48 17.70
C PRO A 114 7.66 -18.58 18.74
N ASP A 115 8.34 -18.27 19.84
CA ASP A 115 8.77 -19.28 20.83
C ASP A 115 7.65 -19.71 21.82
N GLY A 116 6.39 -19.42 21.50
CA GLY A 116 5.22 -19.68 22.36
C GLY A 116 5.18 -18.84 23.64
N SER A 117 6.32 -18.29 24.08
CA SER A 117 6.40 -17.30 25.12
C SER A 117 6.11 -15.94 24.47
N GLN A 118 4.99 -15.31 24.83
CA GLN A 118 4.74 -13.91 24.49
C GLN A 118 5.71 -12.99 25.25
N ARG A 119 7.00 -13.33 25.36
CA ARG A 119 7.99 -12.42 25.89
C ARG A 119 7.99 -11.22 24.97
N SER A 120 7.57 -10.12 25.56
CA SER A 120 7.36 -8.82 24.95
C SER A 120 8.67 -8.35 24.33
N GLU A 121 8.97 -8.83 23.12
CA GLU A 121 9.98 -8.19 22.31
C GLU A 121 9.56 -6.74 22.15
N LYS A 122 10.52 -5.84 22.33
CA LYS A 122 10.23 -4.42 22.22
C LYS A 122 9.67 -4.15 20.83
N PRO A 123 8.54 -3.45 20.72
CA PRO A 123 8.06 -2.89 19.46
C PRO A 123 9.21 -2.36 18.61
N GLN A 124 9.36 -2.85 17.38
CA GLN A 124 10.28 -2.23 16.42
C GLN A 124 9.60 -0.99 15.85
N ILE A 125 9.57 0.07 16.65
CA ILE A 125 9.06 1.37 16.21
C ILE A 125 10.04 1.90 15.17
N LEU A 126 9.59 1.99 13.93
CA LEU A 126 10.35 2.64 12.87
C LEU A 126 10.57 4.13 13.20
N PRO A 127 11.71 4.70 12.81
CA PRO A 127 11.97 6.12 13.00
C PRO A 127 10.89 6.95 12.31
N GLU A 128 10.63 8.13 12.85
CA GLU A 128 9.77 9.09 12.18
C GLU A 128 10.43 9.56 10.89
N LEU A 129 9.64 9.53 9.83
CA LEU A 129 10.01 10.04 8.52
C LEU A 129 10.10 11.57 8.60
N PRO A 130 11.07 12.17 7.89
CA PRO A 130 11.14 13.61 7.79
C PRO A 130 9.84 14.12 7.13
N TRP A 131 9.25 15.14 7.77
CA TRP A 131 8.14 15.86 7.17
C TRP A 131 8.61 16.47 5.85
N TYR A 132 7.75 16.45 4.84
CA TYR A 132 8.07 17.01 3.53
C TYR A 132 8.41 18.51 3.65
N ASP A 133 9.25 19.00 2.75
CA ASP A 133 9.68 20.42 2.71
C ASP A 133 8.48 21.36 2.78
N ASN A 134 8.68 22.56 3.34
CA ASN A 134 7.65 23.62 3.49
C ASN A 134 7.06 24.14 2.16
N ALA A 135 7.32 23.46 1.04
CA ALA A 135 6.72 23.75 -0.25
C ALA A 135 5.22 23.45 -0.21
N PRO A 136 4.38 24.35 -0.77
CA PRO A 136 2.96 24.09 -0.91
C PRO A 136 2.72 22.89 -1.83
N SER A 137 1.77 22.02 -1.47
CA SER A 137 1.27 20.97 -2.36
C SER A 137 0.65 21.59 -3.61
N GLU A 138 0.79 20.94 -4.76
CA GLU A 138 0.17 21.35 -6.02
C GLU A 138 -1.37 21.35 -5.93
N PHE A 139 -1.92 20.42 -5.15
CA PHE A 139 -3.37 20.22 -4.93
C PHE A 139 -3.64 20.14 -3.41
N PRO A 140 -3.59 21.28 -2.71
CA PRO A 140 -3.62 21.32 -1.25
C PRO A 140 -4.90 20.78 -0.61
N PHE A 141 -6.06 20.94 -1.25
CA PHE A 141 -7.34 20.43 -0.74
C PHE A 141 -7.38 18.91 -0.78
N THR A 142 -7.06 18.30 -1.92
CA THR A 142 -6.98 16.84 -2.10
C THR A 142 -5.92 16.25 -1.16
N THR A 143 -4.79 16.95 -1.03
CA THR A 143 -3.73 16.57 -0.08
C THR A 143 -4.22 16.63 1.37
N ALA A 144 -4.95 17.67 1.75
CA ALA A 144 -5.54 17.78 3.08
C ALA A 144 -6.54 16.66 3.35
N CYS A 145 -7.43 16.34 2.41
CA CYS A 145 -8.35 15.21 2.52
C CYS A 145 -7.61 13.88 2.73
N LEU A 146 -6.52 13.65 1.98
CA LEU A 146 -5.69 12.47 2.13
C LEU A 146 -5.04 12.39 3.53
N LEU A 147 -4.42 13.49 3.98
CA LEU A 147 -3.74 13.56 5.27
C LEU A 147 -4.69 13.49 6.46
N LEU A 148 -5.87 14.12 6.39
CA LEU A 148 -6.89 14.05 7.45
C LEU A 148 -7.34 12.61 7.71
N GLY A 149 -7.41 11.79 6.66
CA GLY A 149 -7.64 10.36 6.82
C GLY A 149 -6.44 9.69 7.50
N LEU A 150 -5.23 9.90 6.97
CA LEU A 150 -4.01 9.21 7.43
C LEU A 150 -3.60 9.53 8.86
N LEU A 151 -3.84 10.75 9.30
CA LEU A 151 -3.46 11.23 10.62
C LEU A 151 -4.61 11.16 11.62
N ARG A 152 -5.71 10.47 11.29
CA ARG A 152 -6.85 10.33 12.19
C ARG A 152 -6.42 9.62 13.48
N GLU A 153 -6.73 10.22 14.61
CA GLU A 153 -6.65 9.54 15.90
C GLU A 153 -7.93 8.70 16.08
N ASP A 154 -7.79 7.38 16.05
CA ASP A 154 -8.89 6.49 16.40
C ASP A 154 -9.15 6.62 17.91
N GLY A 155 -10.14 7.43 18.25
CA GLY A 155 -10.49 7.88 19.60
C GLY A 155 -11.08 6.81 20.52
N ASN A 156 -10.52 5.61 20.58
CA ASN A 156 -10.86 4.65 21.62
C ASN A 156 -9.83 4.71 22.76
N ALA A 157 -9.92 5.77 23.56
CA ALA A 157 -9.03 6.07 24.69
C ALA A 157 -9.01 4.99 25.80
N ASN A 158 -9.89 3.98 25.74
CA ASN A 158 -9.95 2.85 26.67
C ASN A 158 -9.26 1.57 26.16
N ALA A 159 -8.74 1.54 24.94
CA ALA A 159 -7.92 0.44 24.47
C ALA A 159 -6.47 0.68 24.94
N THR A 160 -5.97 -0.18 25.83
CA THR A 160 -4.64 -0.11 26.45
C THR A 160 -3.46 -0.19 25.47
N ASN A 161 -3.75 -0.30 24.16
CA ASN A 161 -2.81 -0.35 23.03
C ASN A 161 -3.26 0.63 21.95
N SER A 162 -3.20 1.95 22.20
CA SER A 162 -3.60 2.93 21.18
C SER A 162 -2.66 2.85 19.98
N ASN A 163 -3.21 2.41 18.85
CA ASN A 163 -2.60 2.40 17.53
C ASN A 163 -2.59 3.82 16.94
N SER A 164 -2.12 4.81 17.71
CA SER A 164 -2.10 6.20 17.22
C SER A 164 -1.09 6.35 16.09
N THR A 165 -1.55 6.87 14.95
CA THR A 165 -0.69 7.30 13.86
C THR A 165 0.05 8.55 14.29
N ARG A 166 1.39 8.52 14.29
CA ARG A 166 2.18 9.72 14.55
C ARG A 166 2.20 10.62 13.31
N PRO A 167 2.45 11.93 13.44
CA PRO A 167 2.68 12.78 12.27
C PRO A 167 3.83 12.28 11.38
N GLY A 168 4.99 11.93 11.95
CA GLY A 168 6.17 11.42 11.23
C GLY A 168 6.01 10.00 10.67
N ASP A 169 4.81 9.47 10.71
CA ASP A 169 4.45 8.11 10.32
C ASP A 169 3.76 8.15 8.93
N VAL A 170 3.48 9.37 8.44
CA VAL A 170 2.96 9.73 7.13
C VAL A 170 3.94 10.67 6.45
N GLN A 171 4.28 10.42 5.19
CA GLN A 171 5.14 11.28 4.40
C GLN A 171 4.54 11.53 3.03
N LEU A 172 4.35 12.81 2.68
CA LEU A 172 3.95 13.19 1.33
C LEU A 172 5.03 12.81 0.31
N GLN A 173 4.59 12.37 -0.86
CA GLN A 173 5.45 11.94 -1.95
C GLN A 173 5.16 12.77 -3.20
N PRO A 174 6.15 12.96 -4.10
CA PRO A 174 5.92 13.61 -5.38
C PRO A 174 4.78 12.95 -6.16
N LEU A 175 3.98 13.74 -6.89
CA LEU A 175 2.87 13.22 -7.72
C LEU A 175 3.32 12.23 -8.80
N SER A 176 4.59 12.26 -9.19
CA SER A 176 5.21 11.34 -10.15
C SER A 176 5.68 10.02 -9.55
N THR A 177 5.48 9.79 -8.24
CA THR A 177 5.99 8.61 -7.53
C THR A 177 5.49 7.30 -8.15
N VAL A 178 6.43 6.40 -8.43
CA VAL A 178 6.17 5.09 -9.03
C VAL A 178 6.07 4.01 -7.96
N PHE A 179 5.04 3.17 -8.06
CA PHE A 179 4.89 1.96 -7.27
C PHE A 179 5.73 0.83 -7.87
N ARG A 180 6.53 0.18 -7.01
CA ARG A 180 7.33 -0.98 -7.38
C ARG A 180 6.66 -2.25 -6.89
N GLY A 181 6.06 -3.01 -7.81
CA GLY A 181 5.40 -4.29 -7.49
C GLY A 181 6.35 -5.43 -7.09
N ASP A 182 7.65 -5.18 -6.99
CA ASP A 182 8.67 -6.09 -6.45
C ASP A 182 9.26 -5.60 -5.12
N CYS A 183 8.68 -4.56 -4.51
CA CYS A 183 9.05 -4.07 -3.20
C CYS A 183 8.56 -5.00 -2.08
N THR A 184 9.44 -5.28 -1.11
CA THR A 184 9.06 -6.06 0.09
C THR A 184 8.44 -5.18 1.17
N GLU A 185 8.78 -3.90 1.22
CA GLU A 185 8.33 -2.97 2.26
C GLU A 185 6.84 -2.61 2.18
N TYR A 186 6.37 -2.23 0.98
CA TYR A 186 5.10 -1.51 0.85
C TYR A 186 4.16 -2.01 -0.24
N GLY A 187 2.86 -1.89 0.02
CA GLY A 187 1.79 -2.02 -0.96
C GLY A 187 1.33 -0.67 -1.50
N LEU A 188 0.28 -0.68 -2.32
CA LEU A 188 -0.38 0.50 -2.91
C LEU A 188 -1.88 0.43 -2.67
N VAL A 189 -2.46 1.56 -2.28
CA VAL A 189 -3.90 1.83 -2.28
C VAL A 189 -4.14 2.98 -3.25
N VAL A 190 -5.05 2.77 -4.20
CA VAL A 190 -5.47 3.80 -5.16
C VAL A 190 -6.89 4.23 -4.82
N LEU A 191 -7.11 5.54 -4.80
CA LEU A 191 -8.39 6.19 -4.57
C LEU A 191 -8.71 7.05 -5.80
N ASP A 192 -9.71 6.67 -6.58
CA ASP A 192 -10.06 7.33 -7.84
C ASP A 192 -11.29 8.25 -7.65
N ILE A 193 -11.07 9.54 -7.90
CA ILE A 193 -12.05 10.62 -7.79
C ILE A 193 -12.43 11.22 -9.16
N SER A 194 -12.17 10.47 -10.25
CA SER A 194 -12.51 10.88 -11.62
C SER A 194 -13.99 11.22 -11.77
N ASP A 195 -14.86 10.44 -11.12
CA ASP A 195 -16.31 10.61 -11.12
C ASP A 195 -16.83 10.55 -9.69
N LEU A 196 -17.12 11.71 -9.11
CA LEU A 196 -17.64 11.82 -7.74
C LEU A 196 -19.13 11.52 -7.66
N ASP A 197 -19.87 11.53 -8.79
CA ASP A 197 -21.29 11.19 -8.82
C ASP A 197 -21.52 9.70 -8.64
N SER A 198 -20.68 8.89 -9.28
CA SER A 198 -20.67 7.43 -9.08
C SER A 198 -19.98 7.00 -7.77
N GLY A 199 -19.45 7.96 -7.00
CA GLY A 199 -18.71 7.73 -5.77
C GLY A 199 -17.23 7.41 -5.97
N VAL A 200 -16.45 7.56 -4.90
CA VAL A 200 -15.00 7.30 -4.90
C VAL A 200 -14.75 5.81 -5.12
N LYS A 201 -14.00 5.49 -6.17
CA LYS A 201 -13.55 4.12 -6.42
C LYS A 201 -12.24 3.86 -5.71
N TYR A 202 -11.98 2.62 -5.33
CA TYR A 202 -10.72 2.27 -4.67
C TYR A 202 -10.17 0.95 -5.15
N GLY A 203 -8.92 0.66 -4.83
CA GLY A 203 -8.35 -0.67 -4.98
C GLY A 203 -7.01 -0.80 -4.26
N ILE A 204 -6.73 -2.01 -3.79
CA ILE A 204 -5.49 -2.36 -3.11
C ILE A 204 -4.63 -3.29 -3.99
N VAL A 205 -3.34 -3.03 -3.98
CA VAL A 205 -2.28 -3.84 -4.57
C VAL A 205 -1.21 -4.05 -3.49
N GLY A 206 -1.23 -5.19 -2.83
CA GLY A 206 -0.23 -5.58 -1.85
C GLY A 206 0.05 -7.06 -1.95
N PHE A 207 1.31 -7.45 -1.80
CA PHE A 207 1.74 -8.84 -1.91
C PHE A 207 2.32 -9.27 -0.56
N PRO A 208 1.82 -10.37 0.03
CA PRO A 208 2.43 -10.92 1.23
C PRO A 208 3.92 -11.22 1.03
N VAL A 209 4.68 -10.94 2.07
CA VAL A 209 6.10 -11.25 2.19
C VAL A 209 6.25 -12.54 2.96
N ARG A 210 6.97 -13.50 2.40
CA ARG A 210 7.21 -14.83 2.97
C ARG A 210 8.64 -14.91 3.50
N TYR A 211 8.77 -15.47 4.69
CA TYR A 211 10.03 -15.87 5.30
C TYR A 211 10.23 -17.35 4.99
N MET A 212 11.18 -17.63 4.11
CA MET A 212 11.44 -18.97 3.59
C MET A 212 12.77 -19.50 4.12
N ALA A 213 12.79 -20.73 4.60
CA ALA A 213 14.04 -21.34 5.05
C ALA A 213 14.06 -22.84 4.80
N GLU A 214 15.27 -23.39 4.76
CA GLU A 214 15.47 -24.83 4.81
C GLU A 214 15.36 -25.29 6.27
N VAL A 215 14.33 -26.08 6.56
CA VAL A 215 14.00 -26.54 7.92
C VAL A 215 13.71 -28.02 7.93
N SER A 216 13.99 -28.63 9.09
CA SER A 216 13.52 -29.97 9.38
C SER A 216 12.11 -29.90 9.95
N TYR A 217 11.20 -30.75 9.47
CA TYR A 217 9.81 -30.75 9.91
C TYR A 217 9.22 -32.17 10.02
N HIS A 218 8.22 -32.35 10.89
CA HIS A 218 7.65 -33.65 11.20
C HIS A 218 6.63 -34.19 10.16
N SER A 219 5.83 -33.33 9.51
CA SER A 219 4.76 -33.73 8.57
C SER A 219 4.70 -32.84 7.32
N GLU A 220 4.50 -33.43 6.12
CA GLU A 220 4.29 -32.64 4.89
C GLU A 220 2.99 -31.85 4.90
N GLU A 221 1.93 -32.39 5.51
CA GLU A 221 0.62 -31.75 5.58
C GLU A 221 0.60 -30.63 6.64
N GLY A 222 1.36 -30.78 7.72
CA GLY A 222 1.46 -29.79 8.80
C GLY A 222 2.48 -28.68 8.53
N GLY A 223 3.50 -28.95 7.72
CA GLY A 223 4.61 -28.01 7.50
C GLY A 223 5.56 -27.94 8.70
N TRP A 224 6.28 -26.83 8.82
CA TRP A 224 7.18 -26.56 9.95
C TRP A 224 6.39 -25.95 11.10
N ASP A 225 6.47 -26.58 12.27
CA ASP A 225 5.84 -26.13 13.50
C ASP A 225 6.88 -25.48 14.42
N PRO A 226 6.81 -24.17 14.72
CA PRO A 226 7.76 -23.50 15.62
C PRO A 226 7.80 -24.08 17.04
N VAL A 227 6.78 -24.84 17.46
CA VAL A 227 6.69 -25.46 18.79
C VAL A 227 7.39 -26.82 18.83
N GLU A 228 7.20 -27.65 17.81
CA GLU A 228 7.69 -29.03 17.76
C GLU A 228 9.00 -29.18 16.97
N ASP A 229 9.19 -28.37 15.93
CA ASP A 229 10.32 -28.47 15.02
C ASP A 229 11.48 -27.53 15.40
N PRO A 230 12.73 -27.92 15.09
CA PRO A 230 13.89 -27.06 15.37
C PRO A 230 13.85 -25.76 14.56
N PRO A 231 14.36 -24.64 15.11
CA PRO A 231 14.44 -23.37 14.41
C PRO A 231 15.37 -23.45 13.19
N PRO A 232 15.20 -22.55 12.20
CA PRO A 232 16.08 -22.49 11.05
C PRO A 232 17.52 -22.18 11.47
N LYS A 233 18.49 -22.82 10.82
CA LYS A 233 19.92 -22.66 11.14
C LYS A 233 20.52 -21.33 10.65
N LYS A 234 19.81 -20.63 9.77
CA LYS A 234 20.20 -19.37 9.13
C LYS A 234 18.99 -18.45 9.09
N GLU A 235 19.24 -17.15 8.94
CA GLU A 235 18.18 -16.17 8.68
C GLU A 235 17.36 -16.60 7.44
N PRO A 236 16.02 -16.62 7.52
CA PRO A 236 15.18 -16.94 6.38
C PRO A 236 15.32 -15.93 5.23
N ASP A 237 15.17 -16.43 4.01
CA ASP A 237 15.04 -15.60 2.83
C ASP A 237 13.71 -14.84 2.87
N ILE A 238 13.75 -13.55 2.58
CA ILE A 238 12.56 -12.70 2.48
C ILE A 238 12.15 -12.66 1.00
N VAL A 239 11.03 -13.30 0.67
CA VAL A 239 10.54 -13.40 -0.71
C VAL A 239 9.11 -12.91 -0.85
N LEU A 240 8.81 -12.21 -1.94
CA LEU A 240 7.43 -11.87 -2.28
C LEU A 240 6.69 -13.07 -2.89
N ILE A 241 5.40 -13.17 -2.59
CA ILE A 241 4.54 -14.13 -3.29
C ILE A 241 4.53 -13.85 -4.81
N SER A 242 4.34 -14.91 -5.60
CA SER A 242 4.22 -14.89 -7.06
C SER A 242 3.02 -15.75 -7.46
N PRO A 243 2.23 -15.39 -8.49
CA PRO A 243 2.40 -14.23 -9.39
C PRO A 243 1.96 -12.89 -8.77
N ARG A 244 2.50 -11.79 -9.32
CA ARG A 244 2.19 -10.39 -8.90
C ARG A 244 1.46 -9.61 -10.01
N PRO A 245 0.16 -9.89 -10.22
CA PRO A 245 -0.60 -9.25 -11.30
C PRO A 245 -0.81 -7.75 -11.05
N ARG A 246 -0.82 -6.96 -12.13
CA ARG A 246 -1.21 -5.53 -12.14
C ARG A 246 -2.73 -5.37 -12.10
N LEU A 247 -3.36 -5.95 -11.08
CA LEU A 247 -4.81 -5.94 -10.92
C LEU A 247 -5.15 -5.44 -9.51
N PRO A 248 -5.81 -4.27 -9.37
CA PRO A 248 -6.31 -3.82 -8.08
C PRO A 248 -7.41 -4.77 -7.61
N LEU A 249 -7.37 -5.12 -6.32
CA LEU A 249 -8.40 -5.92 -5.66
C LEU A 249 -9.21 -5.04 -4.72
N SER A 250 -10.46 -5.44 -4.43
CA SER A 250 -11.12 -4.91 -3.23
C SER A 250 -10.39 -5.43 -1.98
N ILE A 251 -10.53 -4.75 -0.85
CA ILE A 251 -9.93 -5.22 0.41
C ILE A 251 -10.45 -6.63 0.74
N LEU A 252 -11.74 -6.88 0.54
CA LEU A 252 -12.33 -8.21 0.75
C LEU A 252 -11.68 -9.29 -0.13
N GLN A 253 -11.53 -9.02 -1.43
CA GLN A 253 -10.87 -9.95 -2.36
C GLN A 253 -9.41 -10.18 -1.99
N TRP A 254 -8.71 -9.13 -1.58
CA TRP A 254 -7.32 -9.17 -1.17
C TRP A 254 -7.12 -10.01 0.10
N LEU A 255 -8.00 -9.83 1.11
CA LEU A 255 -8.01 -10.64 2.33
C LEU A 255 -8.30 -12.11 2.04
N ARG A 256 -9.36 -12.40 1.27
CA ARG A 256 -9.70 -13.78 0.90
C ARG A 256 -8.60 -14.46 0.08
N LYS A 257 -7.87 -13.70 -0.74
CA LYS A 257 -6.79 -14.25 -1.56
C LYS A 257 -5.54 -14.62 -0.76
N TYR A 258 -5.19 -13.80 0.24
CA TYR A 258 -3.87 -13.90 0.89
C TYR A 258 -3.92 -14.26 2.38
N PHE A 259 -5.06 -14.08 3.03
CA PHE A 259 -5.22 -14.14 4.48
C PHE A 259 -6.47 -14.92 4.91
N TYR A 260 -6.94 -15.85 4.07
CA TYR A 260 -8.22 -16.53 4.28
C TYR A 260 -8.35 -17.26 5.62
N TYR A 261 -7.24 -17.76 6.17
CA TYR A 261 -7.21 -18.46 7.45
C TYR A 261 -7.48 -17.54 8.67
N LEU A 262 -7.42 -16.23 8.48
CA LEU A 262 -7.52 -15.26 9.57
C LEU A 262 -8.96 -14.78 9.84
N ASN A 263 -9.95 -15.19 9.05
CA ASN A 263 -11.36 -14.78 9.17
C ASN A 263 -11.57 -13.26 9.30
N LEU A 264 -10.69 -12.46 8.68
CA LEU A 264 -10.71 -11.00 8.75
C LEU A 264 -11.79 -10.38 7.87
N ASP A 265 -12.40 -11.16 6.98
CA ASP A 265 -13.38 -10.71 6.02
C ASP A 265 -14.75 -10.39 6.64
N ALA A 266 -15.00 -10.83 7.88
CA ALA A 266 -16.21 -10.51 8.63
C ALA A 266 -16.14 -9.20 9.44
N GLY A 267 -15.01 -8.47 9.39
CA GLY A 267 -14.82 -7.24 10.15
C GLY A 267 -15.77 -6.11 9.69
N PRO A 268 -16.39 -5.32 10.60
CA PRO A 268 -17.34 -4.27 10.24
C PRO A 268 -16.78 -3.26 9.22
N SER A 269 -15.51 -2.85 9.38
CA SER A 269 -14.84 -1.93 8.45
C SER A 269 -14.63 -2.55 7.06
N VAL A 270 -14.41 -3.86 6.98
CA VAL A 270 -14.25 -4.58 5.71
C VAL A 270 -15.60 -4.66 4.98
N LEU A 271 -16.68 -4.97 5.70
CA LEU A 271 -18.02 -5.04 5.13
C LEU A 271 -18.46 -3.67 4.58
N ARG A 272 -18.11 -2.56 5.24
CA ARG A 272 -18.39 -1.19 4.75
C ARG A 272 -17.63 -0.84 3.46
N LEU A 273 -16.61 -1.61 3.10
CA LEU A 273 -15.81 -1.45 1.88
C LEU A 273 -16.22 -2.44 0.77
N GLU A 274 -17.09 -3.41 1.07
CA GLU A 274 -17.54 -4.42 0.11
C GLU A 274 -18.35 -3.79 -1.04
N ASP A 275 -19.25 -2.86 -0.69
CA ASP A 275 -20.13 -2.19 -1.67
C ASP A 275 -19.46 -1.02 -2.39
N ARG A 276 -18.18 -0.74 -2.11
CA ARG A 276 -17.48 0.39 -2.73
C ARG A 276 -16.98 0.03 -4.13
N PRO A 277 -17.13 0.92 -5.13
CA PRO A 277 -16.74 0.61 -6.49
C PRO A 277 -15.23 0.40 -6.62
N LEU A 278 -14.85 -0.59 -7.43
CA LEU A 278 -13.44 -0.95 -7.66
C LEU A 278 -12.83 -0.04 -8.74
N VAL A 279 -11.58 0.37 -8.55
CA VAL A 279 -10.80 1.12 -9.54
C VAL A 279 -10.42 0.23 -10.74
N ASP A 280 -10.40 0.81 -11.94
CA ASP A 280 -9.94 0.10 -13.15
C ASP A 280 -8.41 -0.08 -13.11
N ALA A 281 -7.92 -1.22 -13.62
CA ALA A 281 -6.49 -1.49 -13.77
C ALA A 281 -5.76 -0.42 -14.61
N VAL A 282 -6.43 0.24 -15.56
CA VAL A 282 -5.83 1.33 -16.36
C VAL A 282 -5.40 2.52 -15.49
N ALA A 283 -6.02 2.71 -14.31
CA ALA A 283 -5.59 3.75 -13.39
C ALA A 283 -4.13 3.52 -12.94
N LEU A 284 -3.67 2.27 -12.88
CA LEU A 284 -2.32 1.92 -12.47
C LEU A 284 -1.24 2.26 -13.51
N ASP A 285 -1.59 2.61 -14.75
CA ASP A 285 -0.60 2.79 -15.83
C ASP A 285 0.36 3.94 -15.58
N TYR A 286 -0.05 4.97 -14.82
CA TYR A 286 0.83 6.08 -14.50
C TYR A 286 1.81 5.78 -13.37
N PHE A 287 1.38 5.04 -12.33
CA PHE A 287 2.20 4.77 -11.12
C PHE A 287 2.92 3.44 -11.19
N TRP A 288 2.41 2.44 -11.89
CA TRP A 288 3.02 1.12 -12.00
C TRP A 288 3.08 0.69 -13.46
N PRO A 289 3.92 1.30 -14.31
CA PRO A 289 3.92 1.03 -15.76
C PRO A 289 4.30 -0.42 -16.08
N SER A 290 3.68 -1.01 -17.09
CA SER A 290 4.08 -2.33 -17.60
C SER A 290 5.48 -2.30 -18.19
N LYS A 291 6.27 -3.37 -17.97
CA LYS A 291 7.59 -3.54 -18.59
C LYS A 291 7.56 -3.52 -20.13
N SER A 292 6.40 -3.76 -20.76
CA SER A 292 6.22 -3.73 -22.22
C SER A 292 6.20 -2.32 -22.82
N THR A 293 5.89 -1.28 -22.05
CA THR A 293 5.79 0.10 -22.55
C THR A 293 7.16 0.71 -22.86
N THR A 294 8.24 0.13 -22.32
CA THR A 294 9.63 0.55 -22.56
C THR A 294 10.15 0.04 -23.91
N ARG A 295 9.80 -1.17 -24.33
CA ARG A 295 10.31 -1.78 -25.59
C ARG A 295 9.67 -1.23 -26.87
N ALA A 296 8.45 -0.71 -26.81
CA ALA A 296 7.74 -0.24 -28.00
C ALA A 296 8.30 1.08 -28.57
N LYS A 297 9.06 1.85 -27.78
CA LYS A 297 9.72 3.07 -28.26
C LYS A 297 11.07 2.80 -28.93
N ASP A 298 11.81 1.79 -28.46
CA ASP A 298 13.12 1.44 -29.06
C ASP A 298 12.97 0.79 -30.44
N ALA A 299 11.86 0.09 -30.69
CA ALA A 299 11.57 -0.48 -32.00
C ALA A 299 11.17 0.56 -33.06
N SER A 300 10.79 1.78 -32.64
CA SER A 300 10.30 2.84 -33.55
C SER A 300 11.41 3.75 -34.08
N ASN A 301 12.64 3.67 -33.55
CA ASN A 301 13.76 4.54 -33.91
C ASN A 301 14.84 3.86 -34.77
N THR A 302 14.59 2.66 -35.31
CA THR A 302 15.58 1.93 -36.14
C THR A 302 15.10 1.70 -37.58
N THR A 303 14.46 2.69 -38.18
CA THR A 303 14.30 2.74 -39.65
C THR A 303 14.46 4.18 -40.14
N ALA A 304 15.70 4.54 -40.42
CA ALA A 304 16.09 5.57 -41.38
C ALA A 304 17.36 5.10 -42.08
#